data_AF-A0A0R2PGM7-F1
#
_entry.id   AF-A0A0R2PGM7-F1
#
_cell.length_a   1.000
_cell.length_b   1.000
_cell.length_c   1.000
_cell.angle_alpha   90.00
_cell.angle_beta   90.00
_cell.angle_gamma   90.00
#
_symmetry.space_group_name_H-M   'P 1'
#
loop_
_entity.id
_entity.type
_entity.pdbx_description
1 polymer ?
#
loop_
_entity_poly.entity_id
_entity_poly.type
_entity_poly.pdbx_seq_one_letter_code
_entity_poly.pdbx_strand_id
1 'polypeptide(L)'
;IIGSVKTTDGIVRELTPEIKAMMKKFWPGMLSLNVRPQLGLSWDLGDGNQLDRVSLRIPKAKFAKALVSQTGPLAMASAARKGMAAPKSLSDILVLESDVALKFDNGTLRKGPISSVIEADETGVRYLREGAISLAEIQAIVPGATGI
;
A
#
# COMPACT_ATOMS: atom_id res chain seq x y z
N ILE A 1 4.36 -2.64 -2.17
CA ILE A 1 4.65 -3.02 -0.75
C ILE A 1 6.15 -3.02 -0.50
N ILE A 2 6.55 -2.81 0.75
CA ILE A 2 7.96 -2.75 1.19
C ILE A 2 8.17 -3.61 2.44
N GLY A 3 9.43 -4.02 2.69
CA GLY A 3 9.77 -4.90 3.81
C GLY A 3 10.01 -4.19 5.14
N SER A 4 10.41 -2.92 5.11
CA SER A 4 10.76 -2.16 6.32
C SER A 4 10.45 -0.67 6.16
N VAL A 5 10.33 0.05 7.29
CA VAL A 5 10.17 1.51 7.27
C VAL A 5 11.42 2.17 6.69
N LYS A 6 12.62 1.67 6.99
CA LYS A 6 13.90 2.21 6.46
C LYS A 6 13.92 2.29 4.92
N THR A 7 13.19 1.41 4.24
CA THR A 7 13.08 1.46 2.78
C THR A 7 12.48 2.78 2.28
N THR A 8 11.64 3.46 3.07
CA THR A 8 11.07 4.77 2.68
C THR A 8 12.14 5.85 2.53
N ASP A 9 13.22 5.80 3.29
CA ASP A 9 14.27 6.81 3.27
C ASP A 9 14.94 6.94 1.89
N GLY A 10 14.97 5.84 1.12
CA GLY A 10 15.56 5.79 -0.22
C GLY A 10 14.56 5.94 -1.37
N ILE A 11 13.24 5.93 -1.11
CA ILE A 11 12.22 5.92 -2.17
C ILE A 11 11.15 7.00 -2.01
N VAL A 12 11.11 7.70 -0.88
CA VAL A 12 10.21 8.82 -0.59
C VAL A 12 11.03 10.07 -0.33
N ARG A 13 10.66 11.20 -0.95
CA ARG A 13 11.38 12.48 -0.78
C ARG A 13 10.84 13.37 0.33
N GLU A 14 9.56 13.26 0.66
CA GLU A 14 8.88 14.14 1.62
C GLU A 14 8.36 13.29 2.79
N LEU A 15 9.21 13.04 3.79
CA LEU A 15 8.86 12.28 5.01
C LEU A 15 8.63 13.23 6.20
N THR A 16 7.44 13.82 6.26
CA THR A 16 7.04 14.71 7.35
C THR A 16 6.91 13.96 8.70
N PRO A 17 6.91 14.68 9.85
CA PRO A 17 6.64 14.08 11.16
C PRO A 17 5.32 13.31 11.22
N GLU A 18 4.27 13.82 10.58
CA GLU A 18 2.94 13.22 10.49
C GLU A 18 3.00 11.87 9.75
N ILE A 19 3.68 11.84 8.60
CA ILE A 19 3.89 10.62 7.82
C ILE A 19 4.62 9.59 8.66
N LYS A 20 5.74 9.97 9.30
CA LYS A 20 6.52 9.08 10.17
C LYS A 20 5.70 8.56 11.35
N ALA A 21 4.86 9.40 11.96
CA ALA A 21 4.00 9.01 13.07
C ALA A 21 2.93 8.00 12.64
N MET A 22 2.28 8.20 11.49
CA MET A 22 1.34 7.24 10.92
C MET A 22 2.01 5.91 10.58
N MET A 23 3.21 5.94 9.96
CA MET A 23 4.00 4.73 9.70
C MET A 23 4.31 3.98 11.00
N LYS A 24 4.81 4.67 12.02
CA LYS A 24 5.16 4.08 13.31
C LYS A 24 3.97 3.42 14.00
N LYS A 25 2.77 4.02 13.90
CA LYS A 25 1.56 3.51 14.57
C LYS A 25 0.91 2.35 13.80
N PHE A 26 0.79 2.47 12.49
CA PHE A 26 -0.07 1.59 11.70
C PHE A 26 0.67 0.59 10.82
N TRP A 27 1.99 0.70 10.68
CA TRP A 27 2.81 -0.32 10.02
C TRP A 27 3.55 -1.21 11.02
N PRO A 28 3.64 -2.52 10.74
CA PRO A 28 2.99 -3.26 9.64
C PRO A 28 1.47 -3.37 9.84
N GLY A 29 0.67 -3.22 8.79
CA GLY A 29 -0.79 -3.17 8.97
C GLY A 29 -1.63 -2.86 7.74
N MET A 30 -2.75 -2.20 8.00
CA MET A 30 -3.84 -1.92 7.06
C MET A 30 -3.83 -0.48 6.56
N LEU A 31 -2.71 0.24 6.72
CA LEU A 31 -2.51 1.57 6.16
C LEU A 31 -1.76 1.47 4.82
N SER A 32 -2.28 2.10 3.79
CA SER A 32 -1.55 2.44 2.56
C SER A 32 -1.32 3.95 2.53
N LEU A 33 -0.07 4.37 2.29
CA LEU A 33 0.32 5.78 2.19
C LEU A 33 0.68 6.12 0.75
N ASN A 34 -0.05 7.03 0.13
CA ASN A 34 0.28 7.64 -1.13
C ASN A 34 1.18 8.85 -0.85
N VAL A 35 2.44 8.74 -1.24
CA VAL A 35 3.50 9.72 -0.93
C VAL A 35 4.29 10.05 -2.19
N ARG A 36 5.10 11.11 -2.10
CA ARG A 36 5.95 11.58 -3.20
C ARG A 36 7.17 10.67 -3.38
N PRO A 37 7.35 10.03 -4.55
CA PRO A 37 8.51 9.19 -4.82
C PRO A 37 9.80 10.03 -4.88
N GLN A 38 10.96 9.42 -4.68
CA GLN A 38 12.24 10.07 -5.00
C GLN A 38 12.33 10.35 -6.52
N LEU A 39 12.85 11.52 -6.90
CA LEU A 39 12.89 11.97 -8.30
C LEU A 39 13.76 11.07 -9.21
N GLY A 40 14.75 10.39 -8.64
CA GLY A 40 15.61 9.45 -9.37
C GLY A 40 14.97 8.10 -9.68
N LEU A 41 13.74 7.84 -9.22
CA LEU A 41 13.06 6.58 -9.49
C LEU A 41 12.43 6.59 -10.89
N SER A 42 12.75 5.58 -11.69
CA SER A 42 12.20 5.38 -13.04
C SER A 42 11.04 4.37 -13.06
N TRP A 43 10.28 4.29 -11.97
CA TRP A 43 9.17 3.32 -11.84
C TRP A 43 7.92 3.80 -12.56
N ASP A 44 7.54 3.15 -13.65
CA ASP A 44 6.21 3.31 -14.23
C ASP A 44 5.22 2.35 -13.55
N LEU A 45 4.27 2.90 -12.80
CA LEU A 45 3.24 2.14 -12.08
C LEU A 45 1.91 2.12 -12.83
N GLY A 46 1.94 2.37 -14.15
CA GLY A 46 0.78 2.33 -15.04
C GLY A 46 0.11 3.68 -15.25
N ASP A 47 0.74 4.76 -14.78
CA ASP A 47 0.29 6.15 -14.94
C ASP A 47 1.23 6.97 -15.85
N GLY A 48 2.27 6.35 -16.42
CA GLY A 48 3.27 7.05 -17.24
C GLY A 48 4.02 8.13 -16.45
N ASN A 49 4.18 7.94 -15.14
CA ASN A 49 4.85 8.88 -14.21
C ASN A 49 4.15 10.25 -14.06
N GLN A 50 2.85 10.33 -14.33
CA GLN A 50 2.11 11.60 -14.30
C GLN A 50 1.61 11.99 -12.91
N LEU A 51 1.32 11.02 -12.02
CA LEU A 51 0.72 11.32 -10.72
C LEU A 51 1.73 11.84 -9.71
N ASP A 52 3.03 11.57 -9.90
CA ASP A 52 4.09 11.89 -8.94
C ASP A 52 3.74 11.36 -7.52
N ARG A 53 3.17 10.15 -7.50
CA ARG A 53 2.66 9.47 -6.31
C ARG A 53 2.98 7.99 -6.38
N VAL A 54 3.36 7.44 -5.23
CA VAL A 54 3.54 6.00 -5.04
C VAL A 54 2.77 5.56 -3.78
N SER A 55 2.03 4.46 -3.88
CA SER A 55 1.34 3.86 -2.75
C SER A 55 2.24 2.83 -2.05
N LEU A 56 2.61 3.11 -0.80
CA LEU A 56 3.45 2.27 0.03
C LEU A 56 2.65 1.62 1.15
N ARG A 57 3.07 0.40 1.51
CA ARG A 57 2.50 -0.37 2.62
C ARG A 57 3.46 -1.45 3.08
N ILE A 58 3.52 -1.67 4.40
CA ILE A 58 4.13 -2.87 5.01
C ILE A 58 2.99 -3.80 5.47
N PRO A 59 2.70 -4.90 4.77
CA PRO A 59 1.63 -5.82 5.14
C PRO A 59 2.00 -6.64 6.40
N LYS A 60 1.00 -7.09 7.18
CA LYS A 60 1.20 -8.06 8.29
C LYS A 60 1.40 -9.51 7.81
N ALA A 61 1.10 -9.80 6.53
CA ALA A 61 1.20 -11.15 5.98
C ALA A 61 2.65 -11.64 5.96
N LYS A 62 2.92 -12.77 6.64
CA LYS A 62 4.27 -13.35 6.75
C LYS A 62 4.88 -13.67 5.38
N PHE A 63 4.10 -14.28 4.48
CA PHE A 63 4.54 -14.58 3.12
C PHE A 63 4.96 -13.32 2.35
N ALA A 64 4.10 -12.29 2.34
CA ALA A 64 4.40 -11.04 1.64
C ALA A 64 5.66 -10.36 2.19
N LYS A 65 5.86 -10.38 3.51
CA LYS A 65 7.09 -9.86 4.15
C LYS A 65 8.34 -10.65 3.74
N ALA A 66 8.25 -11.98 3.76
CA ALA A 66 9.36 -12.84 3.35
C ALA A 66 9.73 -12.58 1.88
N LEU A 67 8.73 -12.45 1.00
CA LEU A 67 8.95 -12.16 -0.41
C LEU A 67 9.68 -10.83 -0.62
N VAL A 68 9.17 -9.71 -0.07
CA VAL A 68 9.83 -8.39 -0.23
C VAL A 68 11.18 -8.28 0.47
N SER A 69 11.48 -9.16 1.44
CA SER A 69 12.82 -9.22 2.04
C SER A 69 13.86 -9.81 1.10
N GLN A 70 13.44 -10.63 0.14
CA GLN A 70 14.32 -11.26 -0.86
C GLN A 70 14.39 -10.43 -2.15
N THR A 71 13.27 -9.82 -2.55
CA THR A 71 13.16 -9.12 -3.85
C THR A 71 13.40 -7.62 -3.76
N GLY A 72 13.31 -7.03 -2.56
CA GLY A 72 13.12 -5.58 -2.39
C GLY A 72 11.66 -5.15 -2.60
N PRO A 73 11.39 -3.84 -2.78
CA PRO A 73 10.06 -3.32 -3.04
C PRO A 73 9.37 -4.05 -4.21
N LEU A 74 8.09 -4.39 -4.02
CA LEU A 74 7.28 -5.01 -5.07
C LEU A 74 6.02 -4.18 -5.32
N ALA A 75 5.82 -3.78 -6.57
CA ALA A 75 4.54 -3.28 -7.03
C ALA A 75 3.51 -4.41 -6.97
N MET A 76 2.29 -4.10 -6.54
CA MET A 76 1.21 -5.07 -6.51
C MET A 76 -0.13 -4.39 -6.75
N ALA A 77 -1.02 -5.13 -7.39
CA ALA A 77 -2.42 -4.79 -7.57
C ALA A 77 -3.30 -5.97 -7.12
N SER A 78 -4.61 -5.77 -7.07
CA SER A 78 -5.55 -6.88 -6.93
C SER A 78 -5.41 -7.81 -8.15
N ALA A 79 -5.41 -9.12 -7.92
CA ALA A 79 -5.48 -10.10 -9.00
C ALA A 79 -6.90 -10.25 -9.60
N ALA A 80 -7.87 -9.46 -9.11
CA ALA A 80 -9.19 -9.37 -9.73
C ALA A 80 -9.11 -8.75 -11.12
N ARG A 81 -9.92 -9.26 -12.06
CA ARG A 81 -10.19 -8.54 -13.30
C ARG A 81 -10.95 -7.24 -13.00
N LYS A 82 -10.79 -6.25 -13.87
CA LYS A 82 -11.50 -4.96 -13.75
C LYS A 82 -13.01 -5.19 -13.60
N GLY A 83 -13.61 -4.53 -12.61
CA GLY A 83 -15.04 -4.64 -12.30
C GLY A 83 -15.43 -5.86 -11.46
N MET A 84 -14.52 -6.81 -11.22
CA MET A 84 -14.79 -7.99 -10.40
C MET A 84 -14.46 -7.72 -8.93
N ALA A 85 -15.13 -8.49 -8.06
CA ALA A 85 -14.81 -8.49 -6.63
C ALA A 85 -13.36 -8.96 -6.38
N ALA A 86 -12.76 -8.47 -5.29
CA ALA A 86 -11.44 -8.93 -4.87
C ALA A 86 -11.47 -10.46 -4.57
N PRO A 87 -10.54 -11.25 -5.13
CA PRO A 87 -10.50 -12.68 -4.89
C PRO A 87 -10.22 -12.98 -3.41
N LYS A 88 -10.82 -14.05 -2.89
CA LYS A 88 -10.58 -14.55 -1.53
C LYS A 88 -9.77 -15.83 -1.51
N SER A 89 -9.74 -16.54 -2.62
CA SER A 89 -9.04 -17.81 -2.81
C SER A 89 -8.39 -17.82 -4.19
N LEU A 90 -7.44 -18.73 -4.42
CA LEU A 90 -6.80 -18.87 -5.73
C LEU A 90 -7.81 -19.23 -6.83
N SER A 91 -8.87 -19.99 -6.50
CA SER A 91 -9.95 -20.34 -7.41
C SER A 91 -10.80 -19.16 -7.89
N ASP A 92 -10.77 -18.01 -7.20
CA ASP A 92 -11.47 -16.80 -7.64
C ASP A 92 -10.69 -16.03 -8.71
N ILE A 93 -9.43 -16.40 -8.97
CA ILE A 93 -8.52 -15.69 -9.88
C ILE A 93 -8.66 -16.24 -11.30
N LEU A 94 -9.26 -15.44 -12.17
CA LEU A 94 -9.56 -15.81 -13.57
C LEU A 94 -8.41 -15.40 -14.50
N VAL A 95 -7.34 -16.18 -14.54
CA VAL A 95 -6.18 -15.99 -15.42
C VAL A 95 -5.81 -17.30 -16.11
N LEU A 96 -5.32 -17.22 -17.35
CA LEU A 96 -4.72 -18.36 -18.03
C LEU A 96 -3.38 -18.70 -17.37
N GLU A 97 -2.95 -19.96 -17.47
CA GLU A 97 -1.60 -20.34 -16.98
C GLU A 97 -0.49 -19.59 -17.73
N SER A 98 -0.73 -19.19 -18.99
CA SER A 98 0.19 -18.36 -19.76
C SER A 98 0.26 -16.90 -19.31
N ASP A 99 -0.74 -16.40 -18.56
CA ASP A 99 -0.81 -14.99 -18.15
C ASP A 99 0.10 -14.69 -16.95
N VAL A 100 0.48 -15.73 -16.19
CA VAL A 100 1.22 -15.58 -14.93
C VAL A 100 2.35 -16.58 -14.86
N ALA A 101 3.54 -16.13 -14.50
CA ALA A 101 4.69 -17.02 -14.34
C ALA A 101 4.51 -17.98 -13.14
N LEU A 102 3.81 -17.53 -12.09
CA LEU A 102 3.68 -18.25 -10.82
C LEU A 102 2.34 -17.94 -10.15
N LYS A 103 1.77 -18.95 -9.49
CA LYS A 103 0.63 -18.84 -8.56
C LYS A 103 1.05 -19.38 -7.21
N PHE A 104 0.67 -18.69 -6.13
CA PHE A 104 0.93 -19.14 -4.76
C PHE A 104 -0.39 -19.24 -4.00
N ASP A 105 -0.70 -20.44 -3.52
CA ASP A 105 -1.88 -20.70 -2.71
C ASP A 105 -1.51 -20.76 -1.23
N ASN A 106 -2.17 -19.94 -0.42
CA ASN A 106 -2.06 -19.96 1.04
C ASN A 106 -3.43 -20.12 1.70
N GLY A 107 -4.35 -20.77 0.98
CA GLY A 107 -5.73 -20.96 1.37
C GLY A 107 -6.57 -19.69 1.28
N THR A 108 -7.80 -19.80 1.77
CA THR A 108 -8.77 -18.70 1.75
C THR A 108 -8.37 -17.55 2.67
N LEU A 109 -8.38 -16.34 2.14
CA LEU A 109 -8.18 -15.11 2.90
C LEU A 109 -9.27 -14.95 3.95
N ARG A 110 -8.84 -14.62 5.18
CA ARG A 110 -9.76 -14.29 6.26
C ARG A 110 -10.57 -13.05 5.89
N LYS A 111 -11.86 -13.05 6.18
CA LYS A 111 -12.69 -11.84 6.08
C LYS A 111 -12.10 -10.76 6.99
N GLY A 112 -12.10 -9.53 6.51
CA GLY A 112 -11.60 -8.38 7.26
C GLY A 112 -11.85 -7.09 6.48
N PRO A 113 -11.66 -5.94 7.14
CA PRO A 113 -11.74 -4.64 6.48
C PRO A 113 -10.67 -4.50 5.39
N ILE A 114 -10.90 -3.59 4.46
CA ILE A 114 -9.89 -3.20 3.46
C ILE A 114 -8.84 -2.27 4.09
N SER A 115 -7.74 -2.02 3.38
CA SER A 115 -6.77 -1.02 3.83
C SER A 115 -7.31 0.40 3.67
N SER A 116 -7.10 1.20 4.71
CA SER A 116 -7.27 2.65 4.65
C SER A 116 -6.20 3.24 3.74
N VAL A 117 -6.58 4.23 2.92
CA VAL A 117 -5.68 4.88 1.98
C VAL A 117 -5.63 6.35 2.32
N ILE A 118 -4.41 6.85 2.52
CA ILE A 118 -4.15 8.24 2.88
C ILE A 118 -3.12 8.76 1.90
N GLU A 119 -3.34 9.97 1.39
CA GLU A 119 -2.34 10.76 0.71
C GLU A 119 -1.72 11.73 1.70
N ALA A 120 -0.39 11.83 1.67
CA ALA A 120 0.32 12.73 2.56
C ALA A 120 1.59 13.23 1.89
N ASP A 121 1.81 14.55 2.00
CA ASP A 121 3.02 15.24 1.61
C ASP A 121 3.20 16.51 2.48
N GLU A 122 4.11 17.40 2.12
CA GLU A 122 4.35 18.64 2.90
C GLU A 122 3.14 19.58 2.96
N THR A 123 2.15 19.42 2.06
CA THR A 123 0.94 20.26 2.03
C THR A 123 -0.14 19.78 2.98
N GLY A 124 -0.05 18.55 3.49
CA GLY A 124 -0.97 18.02 4.49
C GLY A 124 -1.27 16.53 4.33
N VAL A 125 -2.30 16.09 5.07
CA VAL A 125 -2.75 14.70 5.12
C VAL A 125 -4.22 14.62 4.69
N ARG A 126 -4.48 13.92 3.59
CA ARG A 126 -5.80 13.73 2.99
C ARG A 126 -6.21 12.27 3.05
N TYR A 127 -7.36 12.02 3.63
CA TYR A 127 -7.86 10.68 3.84
C TYR A 127 -8.70 10.24 2.63
N LEU A 128 -8.16 9.36 1.78
CA LEU A 128 -8.73 9.05 0.47
C LEU A 128 -9.71 7.87 0.46
N ARG A 129 -9.59 6.93 1.40
CA ARG A 129 -10.51 5.80 1.47
C ARG A 129 -10.53 5.20 2.86
N GLU A 130 -11.73 5.08 3.41
CA GLU A 130 -11.92 4.47 4.72
C GLU A 130 -11.84 2.95 4.65
N GLY A 131 -11.11 2.40 5.61
CA GLY A 131 -10.84 0.98 5.73
C GLY A 131 -10.72 0.59 7.19
N ALA A 132 -9.71 -0.21 7.52
CA ALA A 132 -9.53 -0.74 8.87
C ALA A 132 -9.15 0.30 9.95
N ILE A 133 -8.70 1.48 9.55
CA ILE A 133 -8.26 2.57 10.43
C ILE A 133 -9.18 3.75 10.17
N SER A 134 -9.95 4.21 11.14
CA SER A 134 -10.89 5.31 10.97
C SER A 134 -10.20 6.67 10.76
N LEU A 135 -10.90 7.66 10.19
CA LEU A 135 -10.39 9.04 10.13
C LEU A 135 -10.09 9.60 11.53
N ALA A 136 -10.91 9.28 12.53
CA ALA A 136 -10.70 9.71 13.91
C ALA A 136 -9.37 9.18 14.49
N GLU A 137 -9.01 7.93 14.21
CA GLU A 137 -7.71 7.37 14.60
C GLU A 137 -6.53 8.07 13.92
N ILE A 138 -6.71 8.57 12.70
CA ILE A 138 -5.70 9.39 12.02
C ILE A 138 -5.62 10.78 12.64
N GLN A 139 -6.77 11.42 12.90
CA GLN A 139 -6.83 12.74 13.50
C GLN A 139 -6.26 12.79 14.92
N ALA A 140 -6.31 11.68 15.65
CA ALA A 140 -5.63 11.54 16.94
C ALA A 140 -4.09 11.67 16.84
N ILE A 141 -3.50 11.45 15.66
CA ILE A 141 -2.07 11.61 15.39
C ILE A 141 -1.81 12.90 14.63
N VAL A 142 -2.69 13.24 13.70
CA VAL A 142 -2.59 14.38 12.79
C VAL A 142 -3.89 15.17 12.85
N PRO A 143 -4.06 16.09 13.82
CA PRO A 143 -5.32 16.80 14.02
C PRO A 143 -5.83 17.55 12.78
N GLY A 144 -4.93 18.00 11.90
CA GLY A 144 -5.27 18.67 10.65
C GLY A 144 -5.61 17.74 9.48
N ALA A 145 -5.67 16.41 9.67
CA ALA A 145 -6.02 15.49 8.59
C ALA A 145 -7.47 15.69 8.14
N THR A 146 -7.66 15.80 6.83
CA THR A 146 -8.96 16.04 6.20
C THR A 146 -9.54 14.76 5.60
N GLY A 147 -10.86 14.63 5.61
CA GLY A 147 -11.60 13.61 4.87
C GLY A 147 -11.88 14.03 3.42
N ILE A 148 -12.43 13.10 2.63
CA ILE A 148 -13.18 13.44 1.40
C ILE A 148 -14.54 14.00 1.80
#